data_AF-A0AAN1BDU5-F1
#
_entry.id   AF-A0AAN1BDU5-F1
#
_cell.length_a   1.000
_cell.length_b   1.000
_cell.length_c   1.000
_cell.angle_alpha   90.00
_cell.angle_beta   90.00
_cell.angle_gamma   90.00
#
_symmetry.space_group_name_H-M   'P 1'
#
loop_
_entity.id
_entity.type
_entity.pdbx_description
1 polymer ?
#
loop_
_entity_poly.entity_id
_entity_poly.type
_entity_poly.pdbx_seq_one_letter_code
_entity_poly.pdbx_strand_id
1 'polypeptide(L)'
;MPRNPSTGVYSKPAGTTPSVGQVIDPAPWNALTTDLGNEITNSLPRDGSAPMTAPLKAASGTVSAPGIGFATNPQTGIYLKGGGVLGFTQNGADVGFDKASVYAAKSGDYTALAADDNAVHRFTAAATLTLSAAATLGANWHYRVIADGGDVAIDPAGSETIDGAATLVLKNGYSVNITCSGAAFFTDKFSARIESKADSSAVGDFVVGLILSNNGASPTTHIDFTSGSVRSGASFVSSAVSFTKRVTGTFAAGTGAGGLDAGAVAANATYFAYALRKNADLSFDVVLSTSATIAGVSTTLLTGYTIVKCIGVVLTDASSLVRQFVMYPRDEYTFVTPVKDAINLAVTTVSSLLSLTVPTGVKVKAKLRFQFSSSSGTNSALLSDPAQGALGAGILNDGGNVGAIQVASNYAIGSADIWTNTSKQIRQVAGAAGTIWLWTDGFHFPCGRSA
;
A
#
# COMPACT_ATOMS: atom_id res chain seq x y z
N MET A 1 33.11 -77.95 1.11
CA MET A 1 32.60 -78.76 2.25
C MET A 1 31.21 -79.27 1.90
N PRO A 2 30.70 -80.42 2.39
CA PRO A 2 29.26 -80.60 2.49
C PRO A 2 28.81 -79.74 3.69
N ARG A 3 28.94 -78.42 3.55
CA ARG A 3 28.17 -77.50 4.36
C ARG A 3 26.74 -77.81 3.95
N ASN A 4 25.93 -78.28 4.88
CA ASN A 4 24.58 -78.69 4.52
C ASN A 4 23.90 -77.49 3.84
N PRO A 5 23.49 -77.59 2.56
CA PRO A 5 22.98 -76.45 1.79
C PRO A 5 21.77 -75.80 2.44
N SER A 6 21.06 -76.54 3.31
CA SER A 6 19.86 -76.10 4.02
C SER A 6 20.11 -75.56 5.44
N THR A 7 21.26 -75.84 6.07
CA THR A 7 21.51 -75.43 7.47
C THR A 7 22.78 -74.61 7.68
N GLY A 8 23.70 -74.56 6.70
CA GLY A 8 24.96 -73.82 6.81
C GLY A 8 25.96 -74.39 7.82
N VAL A 9 25.60 -75.47 8.52
CA VAL A 9 26.41 -76.14 9.53
C VAL A 9 27.51 -76.95 8.86
N TYR A 10 28.73 -76.80 9.36
CA TYR A 10 29.90 -77.55 8.92
C TYR A 10 30.00 -78.91 9.64
N SER A 11 30.31 -79.97 8.90
CA SER A 11 30.70 -81.28 9.44
C SER A 11 32.06 -81.70 8.87
N LYS A 12 32.94 -82.17 9.75
CA LYS A 12 34.30 -82.58 9.40
C LYS A 12 34.30 -83.78 8.44
N PRO A 13 35.04 -83.76 7.32
CA PRO A 13 35.13 -84.90 6.41
C PRO A 13 35.73 -86.14 7.10
N ALA A 14 35.19 -87.33 6.82
CA ALA A 14 35.68 -88.59 7.38
C ALA A 14 37.16 -88.83 7.02
N GLY A 15 37.94 -89.41 7.93
CA GLY A 15 39.37 -89.69 7.70
C GLY A 15 40.32 -88.49 7.84
N THR A 16 39.83 -87.30 8.16
CA THR A 16 40.66 -86.08 8.33
C THR A 16 41.04 -85.78 9.78
N THR A 17 40.78 -86.72 10.71
CA THR A 17 41.15 -86.58 12.13
C THR A 17 42.52 -87.21 12.39
N PRO A 18 43.55 -86.42 12.71
CA PRO A 18 44.83 -86.97 13.10
C PRO A 18 44.68 -87.79 14.38
N SER A 19 45.31 -88.96 14.40
CA SER A 19 45.47 -89.79 15.59
C SER A 19 46.94 -89.90 15.93
N VAL A 20 47.25 -89.95 17.24
CA VAL A 20 48.64 -89.97 17.72
C VAL A 20 49.35 -91.21 17.20
N GLY A 21 50.52 -91.01 16.58
CA GLY A 21 51.37 -92.09 16.08
C GLY A 21 50.96 -92.71 14.74
N GLN A 22 49.96 -92.15 14.04
CA GLN A 22 49.55 -92.59 12.70
C GLN A 22 49.97 -91.59 11.62
N VAL A 23 50.36 -92.09 10.44
CA VAL A 23 50.63 -91.26 9.27
C VAL A 23 49.30 -90.74 8.71
N ILE A 24 49.21 -89.43 8.47
CA ILE A 24 48.02 -88.80 7.90
C ILE A 24 47.94 -89.18 6.42
N ASP A 25 46.76 -89.65 5.98
CA ASP A 25 46.50 -89.85 4.56
C ASP A 25 46.50 -88.48 3.84
N PRO A 26 47.44 -88.24 2.90
CA PRO A 26 47.57 -86.95 2.23
C PRO A 26 46.34 -86.59 1.39
N ALA A 27 45.57 -87.57 0.88
CA ALA A 27 44.43 -87.28 0.03
C ALA A 27 43.27 -86.54 0.75
N PRO A 28 42.69 -87.08 1.83
CA PRO A 28 41.63 -86.40 2.58
C PRO A 28 42.13 -85.13 3.28
N TRP A 29 43.41 -85.07 3.66
CA TRP A 29 44.02 -83.89 4.28
C TRP A 29 44.18 -82.72 3.30
N ASN A 30 44.74 -82.95 2.11
CA ASN A 30 44.89 -81.89 1.09
C ASN A 30 43.53 -81.38 0.61
N ALA A 31 42.52 -82.26 0.53
CA ALA A 31 41.15 -81.88 0.23
C ALA A 31 40.57 -80.93 1.30
N LEU A 32 40.75 -81.24 2.59
CA LEU A 32 40.35 -80.36 3.70
C LEU A 32 41.05 -78.99 3.62
N THR A 33 42.37 -78.95 3.40
CA THR A 33 43.13 -77.69 3.36
C THR A 33 42.75 -76.81 2.17
N THR A 34 42.54 -77.40 0.99
CA THR A 34 42.09 -76.67 -0.21
C THR A 34 40.70 -76.06 0.00
N ASP A 35 39.81 -76.82 0.64
CA ASP A 35 38.43 -76.40 0.92
C ASP A 35 38.38 -75.26 1.95
N LEU A 36 39.20 -75.31 3.00
CA LEU A 36 39.38 -74.19 3.95
C LEU A 36 39.91 -72.93 3.25
N GLY A 37 40.87 -73.09 2.33
CA GLY A 37 41.37 -71.97 1.52
C GLY A 37 40.28 -71.32 0.66
N ASN A 38 39.43 -72.13 0.02
CA ASN A 38 38.29 -71.65 -0.75
C ASN A 38 37.27 -70.92 0.13
N GLU A 39 36.97 -71.45 1.32
CA GLU A 39 36.02 -70.80 2.24
C GLU A 39 36.54 -69.44 2.73
N ILE A 40 37.81 -69.36 3.11
CA ILE A 40 38.44 -68.08 3.51
C ILE A 40 38.41 -67.10 2.33
N THR A 41 38.75 -67.57 1.13
CA THR A 41 38.74 -66.75 -0.09
C THR A 41 37.33 -66.26 -0.46
N ASN A 42 36.31 -67.08 -0.20
CA ASN A 42 34.91 -66.76 -0.49
C ASN A 42 34.21 -66.01 0.67
N SER A 43 34.89 -65.79 1.79
CA SER A 43 34.36 -65.03 2.92
C SER A 43 34.54 -63.53 2.70
N LEU A 44 33.60 -62.72 3.18
CA LEU A 44 33.72 -61.26 3.12
C LEU A 44 34.65 -60.78 4.27
N PRO A 45 35.80 -60.17 3.97
CA PRO A 45 36.72 -59.73 5.01
C PRO A 45 36.20 -58.47 5.69
N ARG A 46 36.28 -58.42 7.03
CA ARG A 46 35.72 -57.33 7.85
C ARG A 46 36.45 -56.00 7.70
N ASP A 47 37.66 -56.02 7.19
CA ASP A 47 38.46 -54.83 6.87
C ASP A 47 38.12 -54.23 5.49
N GLY A 48 37.21 -54.86 4.74
CA GLY A 48 36.80 -54.41 3.41
C GLY A 48 37.83 -54.69 2.31
N SER A 49 38.83 -55.54 2.56
CA SER A 49 39.89 -55.85 1.59
C SER A 49 39.41 -56.58 0.32
N ALA A 50 38.19 -57.13 0.30
CA ALA A 50 37.56 -57.73 -0.88
C ALA A 50 36.08 -57.29 -1.02
N PRO A 51 35.59 -57.04 -2.25
CA PRO A 51 34.21 -56.63 -2.49
C PRO A 51 33.23 -57.82 -2.52
N MET A 52 31.94 -57.54 -2.33
CA MET A 52 30.89 -58.51 -2.66
C MET A 52 30.79 -58.67 -4.18
N THR A 53 30.81 -59.91 -4.67
CA THR A 53 30.66 -60.23 -6.10
C THR A 53 29.21 -60.39 -6.55
N ALA A 54 28.25 -60.31 -5.63
CA ALA A 54 26.81 -60.33 -5.86
C ALA A 54 26.10 -59.26 -5.00
N PRO A 55 24.90 -58.79 -5.37
CA PRO A 55 24.15 -57.82 -4.57
C PRO A 55 23.83 -58.31 -3.16
N LEU A 56 23.86 -57.40 -2.18
CA LEU A 56 23.40 -57.66 -0.82
C LEU A 56 21.88 -57.84 -0.79
N LYS A 57 21.41 -59.02 -0.38
CA LYS A 57 19.99 -59.31 -0.18
C LYS A 57 19.67 -59.23 1.32
N ALA A 58 18.94 -58.19 1.73
CA ALA A 58 18.47 -58.03 3.09
C ALA A 58 17.05 -58.60 3.26
N ALA A 59 16.66 -58.95 4.50
CA ALA A 59 15.26 -59.21 4.81
C ALA A 59 14.44 -57.92 4.61
N SER A 60 13.14 -58.02 4.30
CA SER A 60 12.30 -56.83 4.10
C SER A 60 12.29 -55.90 5.31
N GLY A 61 12.32 -56.45 6.53
CA GLY A 61 12.27 -55.67 7.76
C GLY A 61 10.96 -54.89 7.93
N THR A 62 10.92 -54.07 8.98
CA THR A 62 9.81 -53.17 9.32
C THR A 62 10.39 -51.85 9.81
N VAL A 63 9.54 -50.82 9.97
CA VAL A 63 9.97 -49.54 10.54
C VAL A 63 10.61 -49.69 11.93
N SER A 64 10.13 -50.63 12.75
CA SER A 64 10.67 -50.92 14.09
C SER A 64 11.82 -51.93 14.11
N ALA A 65 12.07 -52.63 13.00
CA ALA A 65 13.10 -53.66 12.86
C ALA A 65 13.59 -53.71 11.39
N PRO A 66 14.45 -52.76 10.97
CA PRO A 66 14.95 -52.69 9.60
C PRO A 66 15.74 -53.93 9.18
N GLY A 67 15.71 -54.22 7.87
CA GLY A 67 16.44 -55.34 7.28
C GLY A 67 17.95 -55.16 7.29
N ILE A 68 18.40 -53.90 7.25
CA ILE A 68 19.79 -53.49 7.49
C ILE A 68 19.75 -52.50 8.65
N GLY A 69 20.28 -52.88 9.81
CA GLY A 69 20.24 -52.05 11.03
C GLY A 69 21.57 -51.99 11.77
N PHE A 70 21.66 -51.07 12.72
CA PHE A 70 22.85 -50.90 13.57
C PHE A 70 22.75 -51.74 14.85
N ALA A 71 23.83 -52.44 15.23
CA ALA A 71 23.82 -53.32 16.39
C ALA A 71 23.48 -52.61 17.71
N THR A 72 23.96 -51.37 17.88
CA THR A 72 23.71 -50.56 19.09
C THR A 72 22.36 -49.85 19.06
N ASN A 73 21.71 -49.78 17.90
CA ASN A 73 20.40 -49.17 17.72
C ASN A 73 19.61 -49.97 16.66
N PRO A 74 18.98 -51.09 17.07
CA PRO A 74 18.37 -52.02 16.14
C PRO A 74 17.12 -51.45 15.46
N GLN A 75 16.64 -50.28 15.86
CA GLN A 75 15.48 -49.60 15.28
C GLN A 75 15.86 -48.53 14.25
N THR A 76 17.15 -48.36 13.95
CA THR A 76 17.65 -47.40 12.95
C THR A 76 18.26 -48.15 11.77
N GLY A 77 17.90 -47.79 10.54
CA GLY A 77 18.38 -48.51 9.36
C GLY A 77 17.51 -48.39 8.11
N ILE A 78 17.61 -49.39 7.24
CA ILE A 78 16.93 -49.49 5.94
C ILE A 78 15.96 -50.67 5.96
N TYR A 79 14.72 -50.44 5.50
CA TYR A 79 13.68 -51.46 5.37
C TYR A 79 12.91 -51.32 4.06
N LEU A 80 12.15 -52.35 3.67
CA LEU A 80 11.26 -52.30 2.52
C LEU A 80 9.86 -51.88 3.00
N LYS A 81 9.44 -50.68 2.63
CA LYS A 81 8.14 -50.10 3.04
C LYS A 81 6.94 -50.74 2.34
N GLY A 82 7.19 -51.64 1.39
CA GLY A 82 6.21 -52.24 0.50
C GLY A 82 6.22 -51.58 -0.88
N GLY A 83 5.63 -52.23 -1.89
CA GLY A 83 5.48 -51.66 -3.24
C GLY A 83 6.78 -51.33 -3.98
N GLY A 84 7.92 -51.91 -3.57
CA GLY A 84 9.24 -51.61 -4.13
C GLY A 84 9.89 -50.32 -3.60
N VAL A 85 9.33 -49.70 -2.56
CA VAL A 85 9.84 -48.45 -1.98
C VAL A 85 10.83 -48.73 -0.85
N LEU A 86 11.99 -48.08 -0.93
CA LEU A 86 12.99 -48.07 0.13
C LEU A 86 12.53 -47.17 1.28
N GLY A 87 12.50 -47.70 2.50
CA GLY A 87 12.22 -46.96 3.72
C GLY A 87 13.47 -46.78 4.55
N PHE A 88 13.58 -45.62 5.19
CA PHE A 88 14.60 -45.34 6.19
C PHE A 88 13.91 -45.18 7.54
N THR A 89 14.50 -45.70 8.59
CA THR A 89 13.96 -45.59 9.94
C THR A 89 15.02 -45.06 10.89
N GLN A 90 14.60 -44.20 11.81
CA GLN A 90 15.41 -43.69 12.91
C GLN A 90 14.64 -43.87 14.20
N ASN A 91 15.20 -44.63 15.14
CA ASN A 91 14.54 -44.98 16.41
C ASN A 91 13.10 -45.54 16.24
N GLY A 92 12.86 -46.31 15.18
CA GLY A 92 11.56 -46.93 14.95
C GLY A 92 10.52 -46.01 14.30
N ALA A 93 10.92 -44.80 13.87
CA ALA A 93 10.08 -43.87 13.12
C ALA A 93 10.54 -43.79 11.66
N ASP A 94 9.57 -43.75 10.74
CA ASP A 94 9.85 -43.60 9.30
C ASP A 94 10.42 -42.21 9.00
N VAL A 95 11.42 -42.17 8.13
CA VAL A 95 12.05 -40.94 7.65
C VAL A 95 11.67 -40.72 6.19
N GLY A 96 10.89 -39.67 5.94
CA GLY A 96 10.53 -39.23 4.60
C GLY A 96 11.55 -38.24 4.03
N PHE A 97 11.66 -38.20 2.71
CA PHE A 97 12.40 -37.19 1.96
C PHE A 97 11.44 -36.47 1.02
N ASP A 98 11.59 -35.16 0.89
CA ASP A 98 10.87 -34.41 -0.14
C ASP A 98 11.32 -34.88 -1.53
N LYS A 99 10.42 -34.73 -2.50
CA LYS A 99 10.78 -34.93 -3.91
C LYS A 99 11.83 -33.89 -4.32
N ALA A 100 12.61 -34.21 -5.35
CA ALA A 100 13.52 -33.24 -5.94
C ALA A 100 12.73 -32.01 -6.42
N SER A 101 13.22 -30.81 -6.10
CA SER A 101 12.59 -29.59 -6.61
C SER A 101 12.87 -29.46 -8.12
N VAL A 102 11.79 -29.32 -8.90
CA VAL A 102 11.87 -29.19 -10.37
C VAL A 102 11.37 -27.82 -10.79
N TYR A 103 12.16 -27.13 -11.61
CA TYR A 103 11.78 -25.84 -12.19
C TYR A 103 11.15 -26.00 -13.58
N ALA A 104 10.05 -25.31 -13.86
CA ALA A 104 9.49 -25.21 -15.22
C ALA A 104 8.87 -23.85 -15.50
N ALA A 105 8.99 -23.38 -16.74
CA ALA A 105 8.24 -22.22 -17.23
C ALA A 105 6.88 -22.67 -17.81
N LYS A 106 5.84 -21.89 -17.55
CA LYS A 106 4.49 -22.06 -18.10
C LYS A 106 4.11 -20.80 -18.86
N SER A 107 3.58 -20.93 -20.07
CA SER A 107 3.18 -19.80 -20.93
C SER A 107 1.67 -19.61 -21.03
N GLY A 108 0.91 -20.31 -20.18
CA GLY A 108 -0.55 -20.30 -20.14
C GLY A 108 -1.04 -21.18 -19.01
N ASP A 109 -2.31 -21.55 -19.06
CA ASP A 109 -2.99 -22.30 -18.01
C ASP A 109 -2.32 -23.64 -17.70
N TYR A 110 -2.39 -24.05 -16.44
CA TYR A 110 -1.79 -25.29 -15.98
C TYR A 110 -2.62 -25.94 -14.87
N THR A 111 -2.69 -27.26 -14.86
CA THR A 111 -3.29 -28.03 -13.76
C THR A 111 -2.17 -28.68 -12.95
N ALA A 112 -1.99 -28.28 -11.69
CA ALA A 112 -1.02 -28.89 -10.80
C ALA A 112 -1.45 -30.30 -10.40
N LEU A 113 -0.53 -31.25 -10.50
CA LEU A 113 -0.70 -32.68 -10.22
C LEU A 113 0.16 -33.11 -9.04
N ALA A 114 -0.07 -34.32 -8.52
CA ALA A 114 0.74 -34.89 -7.43
C ALA A 114 2.23 -35.04 -7.81
N ALA A 115 2.55 -35.05 -9.11
CA ALA A 115 3.91 -35.05 -9.63
C ALA A 115 4.64 -33.70 -9.43
N ASP A 116 3.89 -32.61 -9.29
CA ASP A 116 4.42 -31.25 -9.10
C ASP A 116 4.76 -30.93 -7.63
N ASP A 117 4.76 -31.95 -6.77
CA ASP A 117 5.16 -31.79 -5.37
C ASP A 117 6.63 -31.34 -5.29
N ASN A 118 6.87 -30.27 -4.53
CA ASN A 118 8.12 -29.50 -4.45
C ASN A 118 8.55 -28.78 -5.76
N ALA A 119 7.67 -28.67 -6.77
CA ALA A 119 7.98 -27.97 -8.01
C ALA A 119 7.96 -26.45 -7.86
N VAL A 120 8.73 -25.77 -8.71
CA VAL A 120 8.76 -24.32 -8.89
C VAL A 120 8.32 -24.00 -10.31
N HIS A 121 7.08 -23.54 -10.48
CA HIS A 121 6.61 -23.11 -11.80
C HIS A 121 6.59 -21.59 -11.92
N ARG A 122 7.17 -21.10 -13.01
CA ARG A 122 7.17 -19.69 -13.39
C ARG A 122 6.23 -19.46 -14.56
N PHE A 123 5.17 -18.69 -14.33
CA PHE A 123 4.23 -18.29 -15.36
C PHE A 123 4.74 -17.04 -16.06
N THR A 124 4.87 -17.12 -17.39
CA THR A 124 5.45 -16.08 -18.26
C THR A 124 4.39 -15.25 -19.01
N ALA A 125 3.12 -15.47 -18.66
CA ALA A 125 1.94 -14.77 -19.16
C ALA A 125 0.83 -14.84 -18.10
N ALA A 126 -0.24 -14.08 -18.29
CA ALA A 126 -1.44 -14.26 -17.48
C ALA A 126 -2.01 -15.67 -17.70
N ALA A 127 -2.38 -16.34 -16.61
CA ALA A 127 -2.78 -17.75 -16.65
C ALA A 127 -3.67 -18.13 -15.46
N THR A 128 -4.46 -19.17 -15.64
CA THR A 128 -5.11 -19.89 -14.55
C THR A 128 -4.30 -21.14 -14.18
N LEU A 129 -3.86 -21.19 -12.94
CA LEU A 129 -3.32 -22.38 -12.31
C LEU A 129 -4.43 -23.09 -11.54
N THR A 130 -4.92 -24.21 -12.06
CA THR A 130 -5.85 -25.07 -11.33
C THR A 130 -5.07 -25.99 -10.40
N LEU A 131 -5.42 -26.02 -9.11
CA LEU A 131 -4.89 -27.03 -8.20
C LEU A 131 -5.81 -28.25 -8.24
N SER A 132 -5.28 -29.44 -8.56
CA SER A 132 -6.04 -30.68 -8.44
C SER A 132 -6.56 -30.86 -7.01
N ALA A 133 -7.65 -31.61 -6.84
CA ALA A 133 -8.30 -31.77 -5.54
C ALA A 133 -7.31 -32.08 -4.41
N ALA A 134 -7.44 -31.43 -3.26
CA ALA A 134 -6.53 -31.51 -2.13
C ALA A 134 -6.35 -32.96 -1.65
N ALA A 135 -7.43 -33.75 -1.67
CA ALA A 135 -7.39 -35.17 -1.33
C ALA A 135 -6.54 -36.01 -2.32
N THR A 136 -6.44 -35.58 -3.58
CA THR A 136 -5.60 -36.24 -4.61
C THR A 136 -4.14 -35.82 -4.50
N LEU A 137 -3.87 -34.54 -4.22
CA LEU A 137 -2.51 -34.05 -4.02
C LEU A 137 -1.90 -34.56 -2.70
N GLY A 138 -2.73 -34.75 -1.68
CA GLY A 138 -2.34 -35.29 -0.39
C GLY A 138 -1.79 -34.24 0.58
N ALA A 139 -1.78 -34.58 1.86
CA ALA A 139 -1.22 -33.72 2.90
C ALA A 139 0.29 -33.50 2.70
N ASN A 140 0.75 -32.28 2.97
CA ASN A 140 2.13 -31.81 2.82
C ASN A 140 2.60 -31.62 1.37
N TRP A 141 1.73 -31.84 0.37
CA TRP A 141 2.03 -31.42 -0.99
C TRP A 141 2.30 -29.92 -0.99
N HIS A 142 3.43 -29.50 -1.55
CA HIS A 142 3.84 -28.10 -1.54
C HIS A 142 4.38 -27.67 -2.89
N TYR A 143 4.18 -26.39 -3.21
CA TYR A 143 4.37 -25.90 -4.57
C TYR A 143 4.66 -24.41 -4.60
N ARG A 144 5.65 -24.00 -5.39
CA ARG A 144 6.00 -22.60 -5.58
C ARG A 144 5.50 -22.10 -6.92
N VAL A 145 4.79 -20.98 -6.89
CA VAL A 145 4.30 -20.27 -8.07
C VAL A 145 4.99 -18.91 -8.16
N ILE A 146 5.48 -18.57 -9.35
CA ILE A 146 6.06 -17.27 -9.68
C ILE A 146 5.27 -16.66 -10.84
N ALA A 147 4.75 -15.45 -10.68
CA ALA A 147 4.09 -14.68 -11.74
C ALA A 147 5.11 -13.71 -12.36
N ASP A 148 5.55 -13.99 -13.59
CA ASP A 148 6.65 -13.29 -14.31
C ASP A 148 6.26 -13.02 -15.78
N GLY A 149 5.11 -12.38 -15.98
CA GLY A 149 4.58 -12.05 -17.31
C GLY A 149 3.07 -11.76 -17.36
N GLY A 150 2.38 -11.91 -16.23
CA GLY A 150 0.97 -11.56 -16.05
C GLY A 150 0.44 -12.06 -14.70
N ASP A 151 -0.77 -11.65 -14.35
CA ASP A 151 -1.43 -12.14 -13.12
C ASP A 151 -1.76 -13.64 -13.26
N VAL A 152 -1.54 -14.40 -12.18
CA VAL A 152 -1.86 -15.84 -12.13
C VAL A 152 -3.05 -16.05 -11.20
N ALA A 153 -4.16 -16.58 -11.74
CA ALA A 153 -5.31 -16.99 -10.94
C ALA A 153 -5.10 -18.42 -10.44
N ILE A 154 -4.94 -18.59 -9.13
CA ILE A 154 -4.70 -19.88 -8.48
C ILE A 154 -6.04 -20.40 -7.96
N ASP A 155 -6.53 -21.46 -8.59
CA ASP A 155 -7.91 -21.94 -8.47
C ASP A 155 -7.96 -23.42 -8.01
N PRO A 156 -8.15 -23.68 -6.72
CA PRO A 156 -8.49 -25.02 -6.22
C PRO A 156 -9.68 -25.65 -6.95
N ALA A 157 -9.57 -26.93 -7.30
CA ALA A 157 -10.64 -27.63 -7.99
C ALA A 157 -11.92 -27.77 -7.14
N GLY A 158 -13.08 -27.60 -7.79
CA GLY A 158 -14.38 -27.80 -7.17
C GLY A 158 -14.73 -26.69 -6.17
N SER A 159 -15.15 -27.06 -4.97
CA SER A 159 -15.52 -26.12 -3.89
C SER A 159 -14.43 -25.96 -2.82
N GLU A 160 -13.20 -26.42 -3.12
CA GLU A 160 -12.07 -26.27 -2.21
C GLU A 160 -11.61 -24.82 -2.13
N THR A 161 -10.87 -24.49 -1.07
CA THR A 161 -10.41 -23.12 -0.84
C THR A 161 -8.90 -23.05 -0.71
N ILE A 162 -8.33 -21.95 -1.18
CA ILE A 162 -6.99 -21.49 -0.87
C ILE A 162 -7.10 -20.30 0.07
N ASP A 163 -6.52 -20.43 1.27
CA ASP A 163 -6.57 -19.39 2.29
C ASP A 163 -7.99 -18.96 2.74
N GLY A 164 -8.99 -19.82 2.51
CA GLY A 164 -10.41 -19.53 2.75
C GLY A 164 -11.14 -18.86 1.59
N ALA A 165 -10.47 -18.60 0.47
CA ALA A 165 -11.05 -18.07 -0.77
C ALA A 165 -11.14 -19.16 -1.85
N ALA A 166 -12.09 -19.03 -2.78
CA ALA A 166 -12.23 -19.94 -3.92
C ALA A 166 -11.07 -19.80 -4.92
N THR A 167 -10.50 -18.60 -5.06
CA THR A 167 -9.39 -18.32 -5.97
C THR A 167 -8.47 -17.28 -5.32
N LEU A 168 -7.15 -17.46 -5.44
CA LEU A 168 -6.14 -16.48 -5.08
C LEU A 168 -5.53 -15.88 -6.35
N VAL A 169 -5.54 -14.56 -6.50
CA VAL A 169 -4.86 -13.89 -7.62
C VAL A 169 -3.45 -13.50 -7.18
N LEU A 170 -2.44 -14.15 -7.76
CA LEU A 170 -1.05 -13.76 -7.58
C LEU A 170 -0.70 -12.68 -8.62
N LYS A 171 -0.42 -11.46 -8.15
CA LYS A 171 -0.05 -10.35 -9.02
C LYS A 171 1.29 -10.56 -9.71
N ASN A 172 1.39 -10.08 -10.94
CA ASN A 172 2.65 -10.09 -11.70
C ASN A 172 3.80 -9.47 -10.88
N GLY A 173 4.96 -10.11 -10.88
CA GLY A 173 6.15 -9.71 -10.11
C GLY A 173 6.25 -10.34 -8.71
N TYR A 174 5.26 -11.14 -8.28
CA TYR A 174 5.26 -11.81 -6.98
C TYR A 174 5.40 -13.34 -7.10
N SER A 175 5.68 -13.97 -5.95
CA SER A 175 5.71 -15.42 -5.81
C SER A 175 5.04 -15.86 -4.52
N VAL A 176 4.57 -17.10 -4.46
CA VAL A 176 3.87 -17.64 -3.30
C VAL A 176 4.17 -19.13 -3.12
N ASN A 177 4.41 -19.54 -1.87
CA ASN A 177 4.42 -20.96 -1.51
C ASN A 177 3.00 -21.40 -1.19
N ILE A 178 2.62 -22.57 -1.70
CA ILE A 178 1.36 -23.22 -1.41
C ILE A 178 1.66 -24.52 -0.67
N THR A 179 0.85 -24.85 0.34
CA THR A 179 0.87 -26.14 1.03
C THR A 179 -0.54 -26.70 1.13
N CYS A 180 -0.69 -27.98 0.82
CA CYS A 180 -1.93 -28.73 0.91
C CYS A 180 -2.05 -29.42 2.27
N SER A 181 -3.20 -29.29 2.93
CA SER A 181 -3.51 -30.05 4.16
C SER A 181 -4.10 -31.45 3.89
N GLY A 182 -4.36 -31.78 2.62
CA GLY A 182 -5.17 -32.91 2.21
C GLY A 182 -6.67 -32.60 2.12
N ALA A 183 -7.10 -31.40 2.50
CA ALA A 183 -8.50 -30.94 2.38
C ALA A 183 -8.63 -29.48 1.88
N ALA A 184 -7.60 -28.65 2.06
CA ALA A 184 -7.58 -27.27 1.62
C ALA A 184 -6.13 -26.83 1.34
N PHE A 185 -6.00 -25.65 0.74
CA PHE A 185 -4.71 -25.05 0.41
C PHE A 185 -4.44 -23.81 1.26
N PHE A 186 -3.18 -23.63 1.62
CA PHE A 186 -2.72 -22.49 2.42
C PHE A 186 -1.48 -21.89 1.79
N THR A 187 -1.32 -20.58 1.92
CA THR A 187 -0.09 -19.90 1.52
C THR A 187 0.71 -19.39 2.72
N ASP A 188 1.92 -18.91 2.45
CA ASP A 188 2.71 -18.11 3.40
C ASP A 188 2.07 -16.73 3.73
N LYS A 189 0.90 -16.42 3.14
CA LYS A 189 0.13 -15.18 3.31
C LYS A 189 0.88 -13.91 2.91
N PHE A 190 2.06 -14.01 2.29
CA PHE A 190 2.89 -12.83 2.00
C PHE A 190 2.21 -11.90 1.00
N SER A 191 1.68 -12.44 -0.10
CA SER A 191 0.96 -11.67 -1.12
C SER A 191 -0.31 -11.01 -0.56
N ALA A 192 -1.11 -11.76 0.22
CA ALA A 192 -2.30 -11.22 0.87
C ALA A 192 -1.99 -10.09 1.88
N ARG A 193 -0.85 -10.18 2.59
CA ARG A 193 -0.42 -9.14 3.53
C ARG A 193 0.05 -7.87 2.81
N ILE A 194 0.74 -7.97 1.67
CA ILE A 194 1.14 -6.81 0.86
C ILE A 194 -0.10 -6.06 0.36
N GLU A 195 -1.10 -6.77 -0.16
CA GLU A 195 -2.36 -6.15 -0.61
C GLU A 195 -3.09 -5.44 0.54
N SER A 196 -3.15 -6.05 1.74
CA SER A 196 -3.75 -5.40 2.92
C SER A 196 -3.00 -4.16 3.43
N LYS A 197 -1.69 -4.04 3.15
CA LYS A 197 -0.88 -2.85 3.50
C LYS A 197 -0.96 -1.76 2.45
N ALA A 198 -1.37 -2.11 1.24
CA ALA A 198 -1.69 -1.16 0.18
C ALA A 198 -3.07 -0.52 0.35
N ASP A 199 -3.88 -0.95 1.31
CA ASP A 199 -5.13 -0.27 1.68
C ASP A 199 -4.82 1.04 2.45
N SER A 200 -4.36 1.98 1.65
CA SER A 200 -3.96 3.33 1.96
C SER A 200 -5.10 4.12 2.65
N SER A 201 -6.35 3.64 2.59
CA SER A 201 -7.56 4.29 3.12
C SER A 201 -7.58 4.52 4.63
N ALA A 202 -6.79 3.77 5.42
CA ALA A 202 -6.70 3.97 6.87
C ALA A 202 -5.99 5.28 7.28
N VAL A 203 -5.20 5.86 6.38
CA VAL A 203 -4.61 7.19 6.56
C VAL A 203 -5.58 8.20 5.96
N GLY A 204 -6.29 8.94 6.83
CA GLY A 204 -7.25 9.97 6.40
C GLY A 204 -6.63 11.07 5.54
N ASP A 205 -7.48 11.94 4.99
CA ASP A 205 -7.07 13.10 4.22
C ASP A 205 -6.29 14.10 5.07
N PHE A 206 -5.19 14.64 4.54
CA PHE A 206 -4.41 15.66 5.23
C PHE A 206 -3.69 16.59 4.27
N VAL A 207 -3.33 17.77 4.79
CA VAL A 207 -2.31 18.65 4.21
C VAL A 207 -1.34 19.02 5.33
N VAL A 208 -0.04 18.81 5.11
CA VAL A 208 1.04 19.18 6.04
C VAL A 208 2.03 20.05 5.29
N GLY A 209 2.37 21.22 5.85
CA GLY A 209 3.21 22.19 5.15
C GLY A 209 2.51 22.73 3.91
N LEU A 210 3.25 22.84 2.80
CA LEU A 210 2.78 23.45 1.55
C LEU A 210 2.13 24.82 1.79
N ILE A 211 2.65 25.60 2.75
CA ILE A 211 2.09 26.91 3.11
C ILE A 211 2.37 27.87 1.97
N LEU A 212 1.32 28.58 1.54
CA LEU A 212 1.41 29.55 0.46
C LEU A 212 1.97 30.88 0.99
N SER A 213 2.82 31.52 0.19
CA SER A 213 3.31 32.87 0.47
C SER A 213 3.60 33.62 -0.82
N ASN A 214 3.59 34.96 -0.75
CA ASN A 214 4.11 35.77 -1.84
C ASN A 214 5.60 35.49 -2.03
N ASN A 215 6.04 35.34 -3.28
CA ASN A 215 7.45 35.11 -3.57
C ASN A 215 8.32 36.31 -3.17
N GLY A 216 9.50 36.05 -2.60
CA GLY A 216 10.39 37.10 -2.11
C GLY A 216 10.93 38.07 -3.17
N ALA A 217 11.14 37.60 -4.42
CA ALA A 217 11.65 38.41 -5.51
C ALA A 217 10.54 38.95 -6.44
N SER A 218 9.44 38.22 -6.58
CA SER A 218 8.34 38.53 -7.49
C SER A 218 6.96 38.38 -6.80
N PRO A 219 6.70 39.17 -5.75
CA PRO A 219 5.56 38.98 -4.84
C PRO A 219 4.19 39.17 -5.50
N THR A 220 4.13 39.88 -6.63
CA THR A 220 2.90 40.22 -7.35
C THR A 220 2.55 39.22 -8.47
N THR A 221 3.43 38.27 -8.79
CA THR A 221 3.25 37.35 -9.93
C THR A 221 3.59 35.91 -9.61
N HIS A 222 4.24 35.63 -8.48
CA HIS A 222 4.66 34.29 -8.09
C HIS A 222 4.21 33.97 -6.67
N ILE A 223 3.88 32.70 -6.46
CA ILE A 223 3.51 32.12 -5.18
C ILE A 223 4.50 31.03 -4.85
N ASP A 224 5.04 31.10 -3.64
CA ASP A 224 5.88 30.08 -3.05
C ASP A 224 5.05 29.15 -2.17
N PHE A 225 5.39 27.87 -2.22
CA PHE A 225 4.83 26.80 -1.42
C PHE A 225 5.99 26.21 -0.62
N THR A 226 5.86 26.15 0.71
CA THR A 226 6.87 25.48 1.54
C THR A 226 6.94 23.99 1.20
N SER A 227 7.98 23.28 1.66
CA SER A 227 7.97 21.81 1.63
C SER A 227 6.77 21.25 2.38
N GLY A 228 6.38 20.01 2.06
CA GLY A 228 5.21 19.40 2.67
C GLY A 228 4.66 18.21 1.89
N SER A 229 3.48 17.76 2.32
CA SER A 229 2.79 16.63 1.72
C SER A 229 1.29 16.76 1.82
N VAL A 230 0.59 16.10 0.90
CA VAL A 230 -0.86 16.13 0.82
C VAL A 230 -1.39 14.77 0.44
N ARG A 231 -2.56 14.45 1.00
CA ARG A 231 -3.26 13.20 0.76
C ARG A 231 -4.76 13.45 0.61
N SER A 232 -5.36 12.79 -0.38
CA SER A 232 -6.81 12.64 -0.48
C SER A 232 -7.17 11.26 -1.02
N GLY A 233 -7.95 10.50 -0.25
CA GLY A 233 -8.23 9.09 -0.59
C GLY A 233 -6.92 8.30 -0.77
N ALA A 234 -6.77 7.59 -1.89
CA ALA A 234 -5.54 6.85 -2.24
C ALA A 234 -4.44 7.72 -2.88
N SER A 235 -4.71 8.99 -3.16
CA SER A 235 -3.75 9.90 -3.80
C SER A 235 -2.89 10.59 -2.75
N PHE A 236 -1.56 10.49 -2.90
CA PHE A 236 -0.57 11.11 -2.02
C PHE A 236 0.57 11.68 -2.84
N VAL A 237 1.04 12.88 -2.48
CA VAL A 237 2.25 13.47 -3.04
C VAL A 237 2.96 14.33 -2.00
N SER A 238 4.29 14.41 -2.11
CA SER A 238 5.13 15.22 -1.23
C SER A 238 6.24 15.93 -1.99
N SER A 239 6.70 17.05 -1.42
CA SER A 239 7.92 17.74 -1.83
C SER A 239 8.78 18.00 -0.61
N ALA A 240 10.05 17.62 -0.67
CA ALA A 240 11.03 17.91 0.38
C ALA A 240 11.59 19.35 0.29
N VAL A 241 11.35 20.04 -0.83
CA VAL A 241 11.82 21.40 -1.10
C VAL A 241 10.66 22.36 -1.30
N SER A 242 10.92 23.66 -1.19
CA SER A 242 9.94 24.66 -1.61
C SER A 242 9.70 24.60 -3.12
N PHE A 243 8.52 25.03 -3.52
CA PHE A 243 8.08 25.07 -4.90
C PHE A 243 7.55 26.46 -5.22
N THR A 244 7.69 26.92 -6.46
CA THR A 244 7.17 28.22 -6.90
C THR A 244 6.32 28.04 -8.14
N LYS A 245 5.17 28.70 -8.23
CA LYS A 245 4.42 28.83 -9.49
C LYS A 245 4.19 30.29 -9.82
N ARG A 246 4.22 30.61 -11.12
CA ARG A 246 3.86 31.93 -11.64
C ARG A 246 2.37 31.97 -12.00
N VAL A 247 1.64 32.92 -11.43
CA VAL A 247 0.19 33.08 -11.68
C VAL A 247 -0.12 33.67 -13.06
N THR A 248 0.89 34.21 -13.75
CA THR A 248 0.73 34.91 -15.04
C THR A 248 1.05 34.04 -16.26
N GLY A 249 1.25 32.73 -16.08
CA GLY A 249 1.52 31.80 -17.18
C GLY A 249 0.69 30.53 -17.08
N THR A 250 0.37 29.94 -18.24
CA THR A 250 -0.24 28.62 -18.34
C THR A 250 0.65 27.55 -17.72
N PHE A 251 0.03 26.48 -17.25
CA PHE A 251 0.70 25.38 -16.57
C PHE A 251 1.84 24.83 -17.43
N ALA A 252 3.02 24.78 -16.82
CA ALA A 252 4.15 24.00 -17.28
C ALA A 252 4.79 23.34 -16.06
N ALA A 253 5.38 22.16 -16.26
CA ALA A 253 5.95 21.39 -15.18
C ALA A 253 7.16 22.08 -14.53
N GLY A 254 7.29 21.96 -13.21
CA GLY A 254 8.45 22.41 -12.46
C GLY A 254 8.27 23.74 -11.73
N THR A 255 9.26 24.03 -10.88
CA THR A 255 9.32 25.23 -10.04
C THR A 255 9.65 26.48 -10.89
N GLY A 256 9.05 27.61 -10.56
CA GLY A 256 9.14 28.88 -11.30
C GLY A 256 8.32 28.92 -12.59
N ALA A 257 7.75 27.80 -13.02
CA ALA A 257 6.93 27.72 -14.23
C ALA A 257 5.52 28.30 -14.03
N GLY A 258 4.79 28.50 -15.13
CA GLY A 258 3.40 28.94 -15.10
C GLY A 258 2.50 27.93 -14.38
N GLY A 259 1.48 28.44 -13.70
CA GLY A 259 0.57 27.64 -12.88
C GLY A 259 -0.85 27.49 -13.42
N LEU A 260 -1.31 28.31 -14.36
CA LEU A 260 -2.74 28.34 -14.74
C LEU A 260 -3.16 27.10 -15.54
N ASP A 261 -4.23 26.42 -15.11
CA ASP A 261 -4.80 25.26 -15.80
C ASP A 261 -5.40 25.60 -17.19
N ALA A 262 -5.74 26.86 -17.41
CA ALA A 262 -6.19 27.41 -18.67
C ALA A 262 -6.04 28.94 -18.72
N GLY A 263 -6.00 29.49 -19.93
CA GLY A 263 -6.13 30.93 -20.17
C GLY A 263 -4.97 31.79 -19.65
N ALA A 264 -5.30 33.04 -19.33
CA ALA A 264 -4.38 34.04 -18.80
C ALA A 264 -4.91 34.61 -17.48
N VAL A 265 -4.04 35.26 -16.72
CA VAL A 265 -4.42 35.87 -15.44
C VAL A 265 -5.49 36.95 -15.65
N ALA A 266 -6.65 36.76 -15.03
CA ALA A 266 -7.74 37.72 -14.98
C ALA A 266 -7.68 38.62 -13.74
N ALA A 267 -8.23 39.83 -13.86
CA ALA A 267 -8.38 40.77 -12.76
C ALA A 267 -9.47 40.33 -11.76
N ASN A 268 -9.29 40.66 -10.47
CA ASN A 268 -10.24 40.36 -9.39
C ASN A 268 -10.65 38.88 -9.30
N ALA A 269 -9.77 37.98 -9.71
CA ALA A 269 -10.03 36.55 -9.84
C ALA A 269 -9.57 35.74 -8.62
N THR A 270 -10.19 34.58 -8.46
CA THR A 270 -9.84 33.55 -7.47
C THR A 270 -9.17 32.38 -8.17
N TYR A 271 -7.97 32.00 -7.72
CA TYR A 271 -7.26 30.82 -8.18
C TYR A 271 -7.03 29.85 -7.03
N PHE A 272 -7.65 28.69 -7.10
CA PHE A 272 -7.43 27.58 -6.20
C PHE A 272 -6.16 26.85 -6.60
N ALA A 273 -5.25 26.69 -5.64
CA ALA A 273 -4.02 25.94 -5.83
C ALA A 273 -4.29 24.46 -5.53
N TYR A 274 -4.11 23.60 -6.54
CA TYR A 274 -4.23 22.16 -6.42
C TYR A 274 -2.86 21.50 -6.52
N ALA A 275 -2.57 20.63 -5.55
CA ALA A 275 -1.39 19.78 -5.61
C ALA A 275 -1.57 18.71 -6.69
N LEU A 276 -0.52 18.50 -7.46
CA LEU A 276 -0.44 17.49 -8.51
C LEU A 276 0.58 16.43 -8.15
N ARG A 277 0.27 15.20 -8.55
CA ARG A 277 1.22 14.08 -8.58
C ARG A 277 1.45 13.68 -10.02
N LYS A 278 2.69 13.70 -10.49
CA LYS A 278 3.02 13.16 -11.81
C LYS A 278 2.90 11.63 -11.78
N ASN A 279 2.20 11.04 -12.74
CA ASN A 279 1.87 9.61 -12.72
C ASN A 279 3.08 8.71 -12.99
N ALA A 280 4.09 9.21 -13.70
CA ALA A 280 5.26 8.43 -14.10
C ALA A 280 6.30 8.25 -12.98
N ASP A 281 6.52 9.31 -12.18
CA ASP A 281 7.62 9.37 -11.19
C ASP A 281 7.16 9.82 -9.80
N LEU A 282 5.85 10.04 -9.62
CA LEU A 282 5.22 10.48 -8.38
C LEU A 282 5.67 11.85 -7.87
N SER A 283 6.35 12.65 -8.69
CA SER A 283 6.83 13.98 -8.33
C SER A 283 5.69 15.00 -8.11
N PHE A 284 5.98 15.99 -7.26
CA PHE A 284 5.08 17.09 -6.90
C PHE A 284 5.10 18.23 -7.92
N ASP A 285 3.92 18.77 -8.21
CA ASP A 285 3.73 20.06 -8.88
C ASP A 285 2.47 20.74 -8.35
N VAL A 286 2.19 21.97 -8.80
CA VAL A 286 0.97 22.71 -8.44
C VAL A 286 0.35 23.34 -9.68
N VAL A 287 -0.97 23.22 -9.78
CA VAL A 287 -1.78 23.97 -10.75
C VAL A 287 -2.69 24.95 -10.03
N LEU A 288 -2.94 26.08 -10.67
CA LEU A 288 -3.84 27.15 -10.26
C LEU A 288 -5.06 27.11 -11.18
N SER A 289 -6.24 26.95 -10.60
CA SER A 289 -7.50 26.88 -11.35
C SER A 289 -8.52 27.87 -10.83
N THR A 290 -9.37 28.38 -11.72
CA THR A 290 -10.54 29.17 -11.30
C THR A 290 -11.68 28.30 -10.78
N SER A 291 -11.59 26.98 -10.94
CA SER A 291 -12.56 26.02 -10.38
C SER A 291 -12.36 25.82 -8.89
N ALA A 292 -13.45 25.89 -8.14
CA ALA A 292 -13.50 25.56 -6.71
C ALA A 292 -13.49 24.05 -6.42
N THR A 293 -13.65 23.21 -7.44
CA THR A 293 -13.71 21.74 -7.30
C THR A 293 -12.72 21.06 -8.23
N ILE A 294 -12.20 19.90 -7.82
CA ILE A 294 -11.28 19.09 -8.63
C ILE A 294 -11.91 18.74 -9.99
N ALA A 295 -13.20 18.40 -10.01
CA ALA A 295 -13.91 18.01 -11.22
C ALA A 295 -14.01 19.14 -12.27
N GLY A 296 -13.92 20.41 -11.85
CA GLY A 296 -13.94 21.55 -12.76
C GLY A 296 -12.57 22.07 -13.18
N VAL A 297 -11.47 21.49 -12.68
CA VAL A 297 -10.11 21.88 -13.11
C VAL A 297 -9.90 21.46 -14.56
N SER A 298 -9.40 22.37 -15.40
CA SER A 298 -9.07 22.06 -16.79
C SER A 298 -7.89 21.09 -16.86
N THR A 299 -8.09 19.92 -17.46
CA THR A 299 -7.07 18.86 -17.53
C THR A 299 -6.25 18.86 -18.82
N THR A 300 -6.55 19.75 -19.77
CA THR A 300 -5.89 19.81 -21.09
C THR A 300 -4.36 19.91 -20.98
N LEU A 301 -3.86 20.71 -20.04
CA LEU A 301 -2.42 20.90 -19.79
C LEU A 301 -1.85 19.92 -18.75
N LEU A 302 -2.69 19.08 -18.15
CA LEU A 302 -2.36 18.23 -16.99
C LEU A 302 -2.30 16.74 -17.36
N THR A 303 -2.11 16.42 -18.63
CA THR A 303 -1.97 15.03 -19.08
C THR A 303 -0.80 14.36 -18.36
N GLY A 304 -1.05 13.19 -17.78
CA GLY A 304 -0.05 12.46 -16.99
C GLY A 304 0.07 12.91 -15.53
N TYR A 305 -0.83 13.78 -15.05
CA TYR A 305 -0.91 14.16 -13.64
C TYR A 305 -2.21 13.69 -12.99
N THR A 306 -2.12 13.35 -11.72
CA THR A 306 -3.27 13.18 -10.81
C THR A 306 -3.43 14.47 -10.00
N ILE A 307 -4.63 15.05 -10.01
CA ILE A 307 -4.99 16.16 -9.11
C ILE A 307 -5.32 15.59 -7.74
N VAL A 308 -4.57 15.97 -6.71
CA VAL A 308 -4.66 15.33 -5.39
C VAL A 308 -5.65 16.05 -4.48
N LYS A 309 -5.43 17.34 -4.19
CA LYS A 309 -6.28 18.12 -3.28
C LYS A 309 -6.04 19.62 -3.47
N CYS A 310 -7.04 20.43 -3.14
CA CYS A 310 -6.84 21.86 -2.97
C CYS A 310 -5.95 22.10 -1.75
N ILE A 311 -4.90 22.88 -1.93
CA ILE A 311 -3.92 23.24 -0.91
C ILE A 311 -3.93 24.74 -0.62
N GLY A 312 -4.72 25.56 -1.30
CA GLY A 312 -4.82 26.96 -0.94
C GLY A 312 -5.50 27.79 -2.01
N VAL A 313 -5.47 29.10 -1.83
CA VAL A 313 -6.11 30.03 -2.75
C VAL A 313 -5.30 31.31 -2.89
N VAL A 314 -5.31 31.85 -4.10
CA VAL A 314 -4.58 33.05 -4.50
C VAL A 314 -5.59 34.00 -5.12
N LEU A 315 -5.61 35.25 -4.66
CA LEU A 315 -6.49 36.28 -5.20
C LEU A 315 -5.69 37.31 -5.99
N THR A 316 -6.29 37.83 -7.04
CA THR A 316 -5.73 38.94 -7.82
C THR A 316 -6.51 40.23 -7.59
N ASP A 317 -5.87 41.36 -7.83
CA ASP A 317 -6.49 42.69 -7.77
C ASP A 317 -7.03 43.15 -9.14
N ALA A 318 -7.51 44.38 -9.21
CA ALA A 318 -8.04 44.97 -10.43
C ALA A 318 -7.00 45.10 -11.56
N SER A 319 -5.70 45.06 -11.22
CA SER A 319 -4.58 45.08 -12.16
C SER A 319 -4.05 43.68 -12.49
N SER A 320 -4.78 42.62 -12.12
CA SER A 320 -4.37 41.21 -12.28
C SER A 320 -3.08 40.85 -11.54
N LEU A 321 -2.70 41.62 -10.51
CA LEU A 321 -1.55 41.32 -9.64
C LEU A 321 -2.02 40.50 -8.44
N VAL A 322 -1.15 39.62 -7.95
CA VAL A 322 -1.41 38.88 -6.71
C VAL A 322 -1.63 39.87 -5.56
N ARG A 323 -2.77 39.77 -4.87
CA ARG A 323 -2.98 40.45 -3.60
C ARG A 323 -2.09 39.82 -2.55
N GLN A 324 -1.25 40.64 -1.92
CA GLN A 324 -0.31 40.13 -0.92
C GLN A 324 -1.02 39.68 0.36
N PHE A 325 -0.61 38.54 0.89
CA PHE A 325 -1.21 37.91 2.05
C PHE A 325 -0.15 37.22 2.92
N VAL A 326 -0.51 37.02 4.18
CA VAL A 326 0.15 36.11 5.10
C VAL A 326 -0.80 34.95 5.33
N MET A 327 -0.31 33.72 5.13
CA MET A 327 -1.03 32.50 5.47
C MET A 327 -0.49 31.96 6.79
N TYR A 328 -1.37 31.86 7.77
CA TYR A 328 -1.10 31.25 9.07
C TYR A 328 -1.46 29.75 9.04
N PRO A 329 -1.01 28.97 10.03
CA PRO A 329 -1.47 27.60 10.24
C PRO A 329 -3.01 27.51 10.19
N ARG A 330 -3.54 26.32 9.86
CA ARG A 330 -5.00 26.08 9.72
C ARG A 330 -5.69 26.92 8.65
N ASP A 331 -5.00 27.20 7.55
CA ASP A 331 -5.57 27.82 6.36
C ASP A 331 -6.22 29.20 6.59
N GLU A 332 -5.58 29.98 7.44
CA GLU A 332 -6.03 31.31 7.80
C GLU A 332 -5.24 32.39 7.05
N TYR A 333 -5.93 33.21 6.27
CA TYR A 333 -5.34 34.25 5.43
C TYR A 333 -5.56 35.62 6.07
N THR A 334 -4.56 36.48 5.98
CA THR A 334 -4.63 37.90 6.30
C THR A 334 -3.97 38.68 5.16
N PHE A 335 -4.66 39.63 4.56
CA PHE A 335 -4.07 40.52 3.56
C PHE A 335 -3.04 41.44 4.22
N VAL A 336 -1.93 41.68 3.52
CA VAL A 336 -0.91 42.63 4.00
C VAL A 336 -1.50 44.05 4.09
N THR A 337 -2.34 44.41 3.14
CA THR A 337 -3.14 45.64 3.17
C THR A 337 -4.63 45.28 3.20
N PRO A 338 -5.37 45.69 4.24
CA PRO A 338 -6.81 45.48 4.32
C PRO A 338 -7.53 46.03 3.09
N VAL A 339 -8.46 45.25 2.54
CA VAL A 339 -9.19 45.64 1.33
C VAL A 339 -10.41 46.46 1.69
N LYS A 340 -10.56 47.62 1.05
CA LYS A 340 -11.69 48.53 1.23
C LYS A 340 -12.88 48.10 0.34
N ASP A 341 -13.71 47.18 0.82
CA ASP A 341 -14.84 46.65 0.04
C ASP A 341 -16.07 47.57 0.08
N ALA A 342 -16.20 48.42 1.11
CA ALA A 342 -17.21 49.47 1.15
C ALA A 342 -16.61 50.76 1.72
N ILE A 343 -16.81 51.88 1.04
CA ILE A 343 -16.41 53.21 1.51
C ILE A 343 -17.58 54.15 1.29
N ASN A 344 -18.11 54.69 2.39
CA ASN A 344 -19.27 55.58 2.37
C ASN A 344 -20.47 54.96 1.63
N LEU A 345 -20.66 53.65 1.79
CA LEU A 345 -21.73 52.92 1.12
C LEU A 345 -23.04 53.15 1.87
N ALA A 346 -24.11 53.47 1.15
CA ALA A 346 -25.42 53.61 1.77
C ALA A 346 -25.92 52.27 2.34
N VAL A 347 -26.45 52.31 3.57
CA VAL A 347 -27.14 51.19 4.22
C VAL A 347 -28.51 51.66 4.72
N THR A 348 -29.49 50.76 4.70
CA THR A 348 -30.89 51.09 5.04
C THR A 348 -31.49 50.02 5.96
N THR A 349 -32.77 50.20 6.31
CA THR A 349 -33.58 49.22 7.04
C THR A 349 -33.95 47.98 6.22
N VAL A 350 -33.65 47.98 4.91
CA VAL A 350 -33.85 46.83 4.04
C VAL A 350 -32.55 46.04 3.92
N SER A 351 -32.61 44.75 4.26
CA SER A 351 -31.47 43.84 4.14
C SER A 351 -31.00 43.75 2.68
N SER A 352 -29.70 43.88 2.47
CA SER A 352 -29.06 43.79 1.15
C SER A 352 -27.77 42.98 1.21
N LEU A 353 -27.31 42.49 0.05
CA LEU A 353 -26.05 41.76 -0.08
C LEU A 353 -24.91 42.72 -0.40
N LEU A 354 -23.78 42.55 0.29
CA LEU A 354 -22.54 43.28 0.08
C LEU A 354 -21.45 42.30 -0.38
N SER A 355 -20.84 42.58 -1.53
CA SER A 355 -19.74 41.76 -2.06
C SER A 355 -18.42 42.12 -1.39
N LEU A 356 -17.59 41.12 -1.14
CA LEU A 356 -16.30 41.25 -0.47
C LEU A 356 -15.15 40.78 -1.36
N THR A 357 -13.93 41.17 -1.02
CA THR A 357 -12.70 40.65 -1.63
C THR A 357 -12.23 39.42 -0.89
N VAL A 358 -12.87 38.29 -1.17
CA VAL A 358 -12.53 36.95 -0.69
C VAL A 358 -12.74 35.91 -1.82
N PRO A 359 -12.34 34.64 -1.67
CA PRO A 359 -12.57 33.61 -2.68
C PRO A 359 -14.03 33.50 -3.11
N THR A 360 -14.26 33.37 -4.42
CA THR A 360 -15.58 33.05 -4.99
C THR A 360 -15.68 31.57 -5.36
N GLY A 361 -16.90 31.04 -5.49
CA GLY A 361 -17.17 29.62 -5.75
C GLY A 361 -17.24 28.76 -4.48
N VAL A 362 -16.82 29.29 -3.33
CA VAL A 362 -16.81 28.61 -2.02
C VAL A 362 -17.31 29.55 -0.92
N LYS A 363 -17.87 28.99 0.16
CA LYS A 363 -18.10 29.75 1.39
C LYS A 363 -16.77 29.88 2.12
N VAL A 364 -16.42 31.08 2.55
CA VAL A 364 -15.29 31.35 3.45
C VAL A 364 -15.75 32.19 4.64
N LYS A 365 -15.01 32.12 5.75
CA LYS A 365 -15.25 33.00 6.90
C LYS A 365 -14.40 34.25 6.72
N ALA A 366 -15.00 35.38 6.34
CA ALA A 366 -14.31 36.63 6.12
C ALA A 366 -14.03 37.34 7.45
N LYS A 367 -12.83 37.89 7.62
CA LYS A 367 -12.42 38.68 8.79
C LYS A 367 -12.64 40.15 8.49
N LEU A 368 -13.54 40.78 9.24
CA LEU A 368 -14.06 42.09 8.87
C LEU A 368 -13.88 43.10 9.99
N ARG A 369 -13.55 44.32 9.59
CA ARG A 369 -13.70 45.53 10.41
C ARG A 369 -14.65 46.46 9.68
N PHE A 370 -15.53 47.10 10.43
CA PHE A 370 -16.53 47.97 9.84
C PHE A 370 -16.88 49.14 10.74
N GLN A 371 -17.35 50.21 10.11
CA GLN A 371 -17.82 51.42 10.75
C GLN A 371 -19.19 51.78 10.20
N PHE A 372 -20.04 52.34 11.06
CA PHE A 372 -21.39 52.77 10.72
C PHE A 372 -21.64 54.19 11.24
N SER A 373 -22.31 55.01 10.44
CA SER A 373 -22.83 56.31 10.87
C SER A 373 -24.24 56.52 10.31
N SER A 374 -25.07 57.28 11.01
CA SER A 374 -26.41 57.65 10.58
C SER A 374 -26.83 58.95 11.27
N SER A 375 -27.68 59.73 10.60
CA SER A 375 -28.30 60.93 11.18
C SER A 375 -29.34 60.61 12.27
N SER A 376 -29.71 59.33 12.45
CA SER A 376 -30.53 58.89 13.57
C SER A 376 -29.66 58.52 14.77
N GLY A 377 -29.97 59.06 15.95
CA GLY A 377 -29.38 58.57 17.20
C GLY A 377 -29.91 57.18 17.58
N THR A 378 -29.27 56.57 18.58
CA THR A 378 -29.65 55.29 19.22
C THR A 378 -29.96 54.18 18.22
N ASN A 379 -29.02 53.91 17.31
CA ASN A 379 -29.19 52.95 16.23
C ASN A 379 -27.92 52.09 16.02
N SER A 380 -28.04 50.95 15.34
CA SER A 380 -26.92 50.07 15.01
C SER A 380 -27.04 49.53 13.59
N ALA A 381 -25.99 48.85 13.14
CA ALA A 381 -26.00 48.04 11.94
C ALA A 381 -25.68 46.58 12.28
N LEU A 382 -26.15 45.69 11.41
CA LEU A 382 -25.93 44.26 11.49
C LEU A 382 -25.38 43.78 10.15
N LEU A 383 -24.24 43.11 10.21
CA LEU A 383 -23.68 42.33 9.13
C LEU A 383 -23.78 40.85 9.49
N SER A 384 -24.22 40.01 8.56
CA SER A 384 -24.53 38.60 8.87
C SER A 384 -24.27 37.64 7.71
N ASP A 385 -24.25 36.33 8.02
CA ASP A 385 -24.15 35.28 7.00
C ASP A 385 -25.43 35.31 6.14
N PRO A 386 -25.33 35.42 4.79
CA PRO A 386 -26.49 35.39 3.92
C PRO A 386 -27.42 34.19 4.11
N ALA A 387 -26.90 33.06 4.59
CA ALA A 387 -27.65 31.83 4.85
C ALA A 387 -28.63 31.96 6.02
N GLN A 388 -28.47 32.95 6.91
CA GLN A 388 -29.42 33.23 7.99
C GLN A 388 -30.70 33.93 7.49
N GLY A 389 -30.76 34.31 6.21
CA GLY A 389 -31.87 35.07 5.65
C GLY A 389 -31.80 36.56 5.98
N ALA A 390 -32.89 37.27 5.75
CA ALA A 390 -32.99 38.69 6.07
C ALA A 390 -33.23 38.86 7.58
N LEU A 391 -32.35 39.63 8.22
CA LEU A 391 -32.44 40.02 9.63
C LEU A 391 -32.69 41.53 9.73
N GLY A 392 -33.15 41.99 10.90
CA GLY A 392 -33.29 43.40 11.24
C GLY A 392 -32.23 43.86 12.24
N ALA A 393 -31.64 45.03 12.03
CA ALA A 393 -30.71 45.62 12.99
C ALA A 393 -31.46 46.37 14.11
N GLY A 394 -31.01 46.21 15.36
CA GLY A 394 -31.47 47.01 16.51
C GLY A 394 -31.82 46.18 17.76
N ILE A 395 -31.96 46.86 18.90
CA ILE A 395 -32.19 46.21 20.21
C ILE A 395 -33.54 45.50 20.33
N LEU A 396 -34.55 45.97 19.59
CA LEU A 396 -35.89 45.35 19.51
C LEU A 396 -36.01 44.36 18.32
N ASN A 397 -34.94 44.15 17.56
CA ASN A 397 -34.87 43.26 16.40
C ASN A 397 -33.84 42.14 16.67
N ASP A 398 -33.04 41.74 15.67
CA ASP A 398 -32.07 40.65 15.75
C ASP A 398 -30.67 41.09 16.25
N GLY A 399 -30.59 42.28 16.86
CA GLY A 399 -29.36 42.84 17.40
C GLY A 399 -28.49 43.55 16.34
N GLY A 400 -27.21 43.77 16.67
CA GLY A 400 -26.23 44.40 15.79
C GLY A 400 -24.82 43.99 16.21
N ASN A 401 -23.91 43.92 15.24
CA ASN A 401 -22.49 43.64 15.48
C ASN A 401 -21.59 44.83 15.17
N VAL A 402 -22.16 45.93 14.68
CA VAL A 402 -21.54 47.26 14.76
C VAL A 402 -22.01 47.92 16.05
N GLY A 403 -21.14 48.67 16.73
CA GLY A 403 -21.53 49.43 17.93
C GLY A 403 -22.81 50.27 17.71
N ALA A 404 -23.45 50.69 18.79
CA ALA A 404 -24.60 51.58 18.69
C ALA A 404 -24.15 53.04 18.64
N ILE A 405 -24.61 53.79 17.63
CA ILE A 405 -24.49 55.25 17.66
C ILE A 405 -25.46 55.80 18.70
N GLN A 406 -24.97 56.54 19.69
CA GLN A 406 -25.82 57.19 20.71
C GLN A 406 -26.20 58.63 20.32
N VAL A 407 -25.34 59.27 19.53
CA VAL A 407 -25.51 60.65 19.03
C VAL A 407 -25.54 60.60 17.51
N ALA A 408 -26.46 61.35 16.90
CA ALA A 408 -26.60 61.45 15.45
C ALA A 408 -25.27 61.87 14.77
N SER A 409 -24.97 61.26 13.62
CA SER A 409 -23.76 61.46 12.82
C SER A 409 -22.44 61.09 13.52
N ASN A 410 -22.50 60.40 14.66
CA ASN A 410 -21.31 59.80 15.27
C ASN A 410 -20.95 58.48 14.55
N TYR A 411 -19.77 57.94 14.86
CA TYR A 411 -19.29 56.68 14.31
C TYR A 411 -19.43 55.56 15.35
N ALA A 412 -20.01 54.46 14.91
CA ALA A 412 -19.91 53.19 15.58
C ALA A 412 -18.90 52.30 14.86
N ILE A 413 -18.16 51.50 15.62
CA ILE A 413 -17.13 50.60 15.11
C ILE A 413 -17.50 49.18 15.52
N GLY A 414 -17.15 48.21 14.69
CA GLY A 414 -17.20 46.80 15.07
C GLY A 414 -16.26 45.96 14.22
N SER A 415 -16.13 44.71 14.63
CA SER A 415 -15.37 43.69 13.90
C SER A 415 -16.02 42.34 14.12
N ALA A 416 -16.04 41.50 13.09
CA ALA A 416 -16.58 40.16 13.18
C ALA A 416 -15.99 39.26 12.09
N ASP A 417 -16.01 37.96 12.39
CA ASP A 417 -15.78 36.93 11.38
C ASP A 417 -17.13 36.43 10.86
N ILE A 418 -17.41 36.64 9.57
CA ILE A 418 -18.73 36.36 8.98
C ILE A 418 -18.58 35.38 7.81
N TRP A 419 -19.40 34.32 7.80
CA TRP A 419 -19.46 33.40 6.68
C TRP A 419 -20.08 34.08 5.46
N THR A 420 -19.42 33.92 4.32
CA THR A 420 -19.89 34.40 3.01
C THR A 420 -20.74 33.35 2.32
N ASN A 421 -21.57 33.76 1.36
CA ASN A 421 -22.08 32.84 0.34
C ASN A 421 -21.00 32.52 -0.72
N THR A 422 -21.29 31.60 -1.63
CA THR A 422 -20.36 31.23 -2.72
C THR A 422 -20.10 32.37 -3.72
N SER A 423 -20.97 33.38 -3.75
CA SER A 423 -20.80 34.61 -4.52
C SER A 423 -20.03 35.69 -3.76
N LYS A 424 -19.21 35.33 -2.76
CA LYS A 424 -18.34 36.22 -1.97
C LYS A 424 -19.09 37.38 -1.30
N GLN A 425 -20.34 37.17 -0.89
CA GLN A 425 -21.18 38.20 -0.27
C GLN A 425 -21.50 37.90 1.20
N ILE A 426 -21.75 38.97 1.95
CA ILE A 426 -22.40 38.99 3.26
C ILE A 426 -23.71 39.79 3.19
N ARG A 427 -24.54 39.72 4.22
CA ARG A 427 -25.70 40.61 4.36
C ARG A 427 -25.35 41.83 5.20
N GLN A 428 -26.01 42.95 4.89
CA GLN A 428 -25.99 44.17 5.68
C GLN A 428 -27.41 44.73 5.86
N VAL A 429 -27.66 45.31 7.02
CA VAL A 429 -28.89 46.04 7.36
C VAL A 429 -28.58 47.02 8.50
N ALA A 430 -29.30 48.13 8.58
CA ALA A 430 -29.19 49.10 9.67
C ALA A 430 -30.57 49.42 10.23
N GLY A 431 -30.68 49.75 11.53
CA GLY A 431 -31.98 50.09 12.11
C GLY A 431 -32.53 51.45 11.65
N ALA A 432 -31.74 52.21 10.89
CA ALA A 432 -32.10 53.44 10.19
C ALA A 432 -31.11 53.70 9.04
N ALA A 433 -31.48 54.52 8.06
CA ALA A 433 -30.62 54.84 6.93
C ALA A 433 -29.32 55.52 7.38
N GLY A 434 -28.20 55.14 6.74
CA GLY A 434 -26.87 55.63 7.09
C GLY A 434 -25.81 55.21 6.10
N THR A 435 -24.56 55.27 6.52
CA THR A 435 -23.39 54.91 5.72
C THR A 435 -22.54 53.89 6.45
N ILE A 436 -21.99 52.95 5.69
CA ILE A 436 -21.08 51.92 6.18
C ILE A 436 -19.73 52.01 5.47
N TRP A 437 -18.67 51.74 6.24
CA TRP A 437 -17.33 51.47 5.73
C TRP A 437 -16.95 50.07 6.16
N LEU A 438 -16.36 49.29 5.26
CA LEU A 438 -15.98 47.92 5.52
C LEU A 438 -14.61 47.62 4.94
N TRP A 439 -13.78 47.02 5.78
CA TRP A 439 -12.47 46.50 5.44
C TRP A 439 -12.46 44.99 5.63
N THR A 440 -11.99 44.28 4.62
CA THR A 440 -11.71 42.85 4.69
C THR A 440 -10.23 42.69 5.02
N ASP A 441 -9.94 42.19 6.21
CA ASP A 441 -8.57 41.91 6.66
C ASP A 441 -8.06 40.57 6.14
N GLY A 442 -8.95 39.65 5.79
CA GLY A 442 -8.61 38.34 5.28
C GLY A 442 -9.77 37.37 5.38
N PHE A 443 -9.47 36.07 5.38
CA PHE A 443 -10.49 35.03 5.44
C PHE A 443 -9.90 33.70 5.92
N HIS A 444 -10.76 32.80 6.36
CA HIS A 444 -10.41 31.40 6.61
C HIS A 444 -11.01 30.51 5.51
N PHE A 445 -10.16 29.72 4.86
CA PHE A 445 -10.53 28.80 3.77
C PHE A 445 -9.95 27.39 4.03
N PRO A 446 -10.70 26.48 4.64
CA PRO A 446 -10.17 25.19 5.09
C PRO A 446 -9.81 24.28 3.91
N CYS A 447 -8.53 23.91 3.80
CA CYS A 447 -8.00 22.92 2.86
C CYS A 447 -7.71 21.57 3.53
N GLY A 448 -7.86 21.49 4.85
CA GLY A 448 -7.57 20.30 5.64
C GLY A 448 -6.16 20.30 6.26
N ARG A 449 -5.57 21.48 6.48
CA ARG A 449 -4.37 21.61 7.32
C ARG A 449 -4.77 21.54 8.79
N SER A 450 -4.37 20.45 9.44
CA SER A 450 -4.50 20.26 10.88
C SER A 450 -3.17 20.55 11.56
N ALA A 451 -3.18 21.52 12.49
CA ALA A 451 -2.07 22.21 13.19
C ALA A 451 -1.82 23.62 12.65
#